data_AF-A0A5C7P5D9-F1
#
_entry.id   AF-A0A5C7P5D9-F1
#
_cell.length_a   1.000
_cell.length_b   1.000
_cell.length_c   1.000
_cell.angle_alpha   90.00
_cell.angle_beta   90.00
_cell.angle_gamma   90.00
#
_symmetry.space_group_name_H-M   'P 1'
#
loop_
_entity.id
_entity.type
_entity.pdbx_description
1 polymer ?
#
loop_
_entity_poly.entity_id
_entity_poly.type
_entity_poly.pdbx_seq_one_letter_code
_entity_poly.pdbx_strand_id
1 'polypeptide(L)' 'MNVAEVRKRIAKIESLKGDDELAHIKEDEPLFDFVRFVARSGDGHLSKIALAVLKVEDVDFSRYCA' A
#
# COMPACT_ATOMS: atom_id res chain seq x y z
N MET A 1 -9.67 0.65 7.58
CA MET A 1 -9.80 0.23 6.17
C MET A 1 -10.76 -0.94 6.13
N ASN A 2 -11.72 -0.92 5.20
CA ASN A 2 -12.65 -2.03 4.98
C ASN A 2 -12.60 -2.52 3.52
N VAL A 3 -13.23 -3.67 3.25
CA VAL A 3 -13.21 -4.31 1.93
C VAL A 3 -13.84 -3.44 0.84
N ALA A 4 -14.87 -2.66 1.16
CA ALA A 4 -15.50 -1.77 0.18
C ALA A 4 -14.57 -0.62 -0.23
N GLU A 5 -13.82 -0.04 0.72
CA GLU A 5 -12.80 0.97 0.44
C GLU A 5 -11.65 0.40 -0.41
N VAL A 6 -11.18 -0.82 -0.09
CA VAL A 6 -10.15 -1.51 -0.88
C VAL A 6 -10.61 -1.69 -2.32
N ARG A 7 -11.82 -2.22 -2.53
CA ARG A 7 -12.39 -2.43 -3.87
C ARG A 7 -12.50 -1.13 -4.66
N LYS A 8 -12.91 -0.03 -4.02
CA LYS A 8 -12.99 1.28 -4.67
C LYS A 8 -11.63 1.80 -5.11
N ARG A 9 -10.58 1.55 -4.33
CA ARG A 9 -9.20 1.94 -4.67
C ARG A 9 -8.67 1.12 -5.84
N ILE A 10 -8.91 -0.20 -5.85
CA ILE A 10 -8.55 -1.08 -6.97
C ILE A 10 -9.25 -0.61 -8.25
N ALA A 11 -10.56 -0.37 -8.23
CA ALA A 11 -11.31 0.11 -9.40
C ALA A 11 -10.78 1.46 -9.91
N LYS A 12 -10.29 2.34 -9.01
CA LYS A 12 -9.64 3.60 -9.41
C LYS A 12 -8.32 3.35 -10.14
N ILE A 13 -7.49 2.42 -9.67
CA ILE A 13 -6.25 2.04 -10.36
C ILE A 13 -6.56 1.44 -11.73
N GLU A 14 -7.55 0.54 -11.82
CA GLU A 14 -7.99 -0.03 -13.09
C GLU A 14 -8.45 1.04 -14.09
N SER A 15 -9.07 2.13 -13.60
CA SER A 15 -9.48 3.26 -14.45
C SER A 15 -8.32 4.08 -15.02
N LEU A 16 -7.09 3.89 -14.50
CA LEU A 16 -5.86 4.52 -15.00
C LEU A 16 -5.17 3.69 -16.10
N LYS A 17 -5.80 2.59 -16.54
CA LYS A 17 -5.23 1.72 -17.58
C LYS A 17 -4.88 2.52 -18.85
N GLY A 18 -3.61 2.52 -19.21
CA GLY A 18 -3.06 3.31 -20.32
C GLY A 18 -2.25 4.54 -19.89
N ASP A 19 -2.23 4.85 -18.60
CA ASP A 19 -1.32 5.80 -17.95
C ASP A 19 -0.49 5.04 -16.91
N ASP A 20 0.53 4.32 -17.41
CA ASP A 20 1.31 3.38 -16.61
C ASP A 20 2.10 4.09 -15.50
N GLU A 21 2.58 5.32 -15.74
CA GLU A 21 3.24 6.14 -14.71
C GLU A 21 2.30 6.40 -13.53
N LEU A 22 1.07 6.85 -13.81
CA LEU A 22 0.11 7.16 -12.76
C LEU A 22 -0.42 5.90 -12.07
N ALA A 23 -0.58 4.80 -12.82
CA ALA A 23 -0.95 3.50 -12.28
C ALA A 23 0.11 2.97 -11.31
N HIS A 24 1.40 3.05 -11.67
CA HIS A 24 2.50 2.65 -10.80
C HIS A 24 2.57 3.47 -9.52
N ILE A 25 2.41 4.80 -9.60
CA ILE A 25 2.36 5.67 -8.41
C ILE A 25 1.22 5.26 -7.46
N LYS A 26 0.10 4.78 -8.00
CA LYS A 26 -1.11 4.48 -7.24
C LYS A 26 -1.20 3.04 -6.73
N GLU A 27 -0.38 2.13 -7.25
CA GLU A 27 -0.40 0.71 -6.88
C GLU A 27 0.07 0.48 -5.43
N ASP A 28 1.11 1.18 -4.99
CA ASP A 28 1.69 1.02 -3.66
C ASP A 28 0.82 1.60 -2.54
N GLU A 29 0.08 2.68 -2.82
CA GLU A 29 -0.77 3.38 -1.85
C GLU A 29 -1.72 2.45 -1.05
N PRO A 30 -2.54 1.58 -1.67
CA PRO A 30 -3.42 0.68 -0.93
C PRO A 30 -2.67 -0.36 -0.07
N LEU A 31 -1.48 -0.79 -0.48
CA LEU A 31 -0.67 -1.75 0.28
C LEU A 31 -0.15 -1.10 1.57
N PHE A 32 0.49 0.06 1.45
CA PHE A 32 0.99 0.79 2.62
C PHE A 32 -0.14 1.18 3.58
N ASP A 33 -1.28 1.61 3.07
CA ASP A 33 -2.43 1.97 3.90
C ASP A 33 -3.01 0.77 4.65
N PHE A 34 -3.04 -0.42 4.03
CA PHE A 34 -3.44 -1.64 4.71
C PHE A 34 -2.48 -1.99 5.84
N VAL A 35 -1.17 -1.95 5.59
CA VAL A 35 -0.15 -2.24 6.61
C VAL A 35 -0.25 -1.23 7.76
N ARG A 36 -0.42 0.07 7.49
CA ARG A 36 -0.63 1.10 8.52
C ARG A 36 -1.94 0.88 9.29
N PHE A 37 -2.99 0.39 8.64
CA PHE A 37 -4.22 0.02 9.31
C PHE A 37 -4.02 -1.17 10.27
N VAL A 38 -3.30 -2.22 9.85
CA VAL A 38 -2.96 -3.37 10.70
C VAL A 38 -2.05 -2.95 11.86
N ALA A 39 -1.08 -2.08 11.63
CA ALA A 39 -0.22 -1.54 12.68
C ALA A 39 -1.03 -0.85 13.80
N ARG A 40 -2.18 -0.25 13.47
CA ARG A 40 -3.06 0.48 14.40
C ARG A 40 -4.23 -0.36 14.95
N SER A 41 -4.41 -1.61 14.52
CA SER A 41 -5.62 -2.40 14.83
C SER A 41 -5.64 -2.98 16.26
N GLY A 42 -4.52 -2.97 16.99
CA GLY A 42 -4.42 -3.47 18.35
C GLY A 42 -4.18 -4.99 18.48
N ASP A 43 -4.18 -5.74 17.37
CA ASP A 43 -3.71 -7.13 17.36
C ASP A 43 -2.20 -7.15 17.61
N GLY A 44 -1.79 -7.55 18.82
CA GLY A 44 -0.41 -7.37 19.28
C GLY A 44 0.65 -8.14 18.48
N HIS A 45 0.30 -9.21 17.76
CA HIS A 45 1.24 -9.93 16.90
C HIS A 45 1.29 -9.31 15.51
N LEU A 46 0.14 -9.13 14.87
CA LEU A 46 0.05 -8.58 13.51
C LEU A 46 0.47 -7.10 13.47
N SER A 47 0.17 -6.32 14.50
CA SER A 47 0.61 -4.93 14.63
C SER A 47 2.15 -4.84 14.66
N LYS A 48 2.83 -5.71 15.42
CA LYS A 48 4.30 -5.75 15.47
C LYS A 48 4.92 -6.11 14.13
N ILE A 49 4.34 -7.09 13.42
CA ILE A 49 4.78 -7.45 12.07
C ILE A 49 4.58 -6.26 11.13
N ALA A 50 3.42 -5.62 11.15
CA ALA A 50 3.12 -4.47 10.32
C ALA A 50 4.09 -3.29 10.58
N LEU A 51 4.40 -2.99 11.83
CA LEU A 51 5.40 -1.99 12.19
C LEU A 51 6.81 -2.34 11.69
N ALA A 52 7.19 -3.62 11.70
CA ALA A 52 8.46 -4.08 11.14
C ALA A 52 8.50 -3.94 9.61
N VAL A 53 7.41 -4.28 8.92
CA VAL A 53 7.27 -4.13 7.46
C VAL A 53 7.38 -2.67 7.03
N LEU A 54 6.79 -1.73 7.78
CA LEU A 54 6.84 -0.29 7.45
C LEU A 54 8.26 0.30 7.41
N LYS A 55 9.26 -0.38 8.01
CA LYS A 55 10.67 0.02 7.88
C LYS A 55 11.21 -0.08 6.45
N VAL A 56 10.49 -0.73 5.53
CA VAL A 56 10.82 -0.71 4.10
C VAL A 56 10.84 0.72 3.53
N GLU A 57 10.08 1.65 4.13
CA GLU A 57 10.10 3.07 3.76
C GLU A 57 11.46 3.75 4.04
N ASP A 58 12.23 3.21 4.98
CA ASP A 58 13.56 3.71 5.36
C ASP A 58 14.70 3.08 4.54
N VAL A 59 14.40 2.08 3.70
CA VAL A 59 15.42 1.41 2.88
C VAL A 59 15.67 2.24 1.63
N ASP A 60 16.88 2.78 1.53
CA ASP A 60 17.33 3.50 0.34
C ASP A 60 17.82 2.53 -0.73
N PHE A 61 17.21 2.58 -1.91
CA PHE A 61 17.64 1.83 -3.08
C PHE A 61 17.18 2.54 -4.36
N SER A 62 17.95 2.35 -5.43
CA SER A 62 17.56 2.84 -6.75
C SER A 62 16.27 2.14 -7.19
N ARG A 63 15.18 2.90 -7.25
CA ARG A 63 13.91 2.41 -7.81
C ARG A 63 14.07 2.39 -9.33
N TYR A 64 13.92 1.21 -9.92
CA TYR A 64 13.76 1.11 -11.37
C TYR A 64 12.44 1.78 -11.73
N CYS A 65 12.50 2.87 -12.48
CA CYS A 65 11.35 3.39 -13.19
C CYS A 65 11.16 2.51 -14.44
N ALA A 66 10.00 1.84 -14.55
CA ALA A 66 9.59 1.17 -15.78
C ALA A 66 9.22 2.23 -16.84
#